data_AF-A0A3M1S6U5-F1
#
_entry.id   AF-A0A3M1S6U5-F1
#
_cell.length_a   1.000
_cell.length_b   1.000
_cell.length_c   1.000
_cell.angle_alpha   90.00
_cell.angle_beta   90.00
_cell.angle_gamma   90.00
#
_symmetry.space_group_name_H-M   'P 1'
#
loop_
_entity.id
_entity.type
_entity.pdbx_description
1 polymer ?
#
loop_
_entity_poly.entity_id
_entity_poly.type
_entity_poly.pdbx_seq_one_letter_code
_entity_poly.pdbx_strand_id
1 'polypeptide(L)'
;MSRKQTKRDPEKTRKAIKYYLSQGLSIIPLKGKTYSTNEKESKTPLLTWSKYQKKQATEKEAMKWFENWPMMNIGIVTGQVSGIVVVDLDSNEAMKMAEKNGLLDTAVVRTGKGAHAYFRYPEGKRITNTVRLNGLEIDIRGDGGYVVAPPSLHWNGNEYRWLKGKELWKKDLAMLPESLVETISKPGNGNGNGSGLKPLYGGVDAGQRNDSLARLVGSWLYDGLSYEECLRMAELWNKNNRPPMSDREVRAVVESIWKKHQECKQIIDPELKKTLTYEKNLFYLPLFVHNRRLIHKAETVVYEKETNEVKRRWEVHGVSDWGLPGPFDEAVFFAICMLIEKNNLPARNPFPVGSIKEIARTMGIPDTGKNLSLIKKSLKRLVAVTLVSDHTFYNAEKKQRVTDVFHLWDRVVFKGEELDKNKKADSTLIWMSEVVLNNFRNKYLSHLNYEKYISLKTYIARGIFRIIYPILEREGKVTIKYSTLQQRLLFNRENQISKIKQQLEQPHAELKNKGIVNKIKITPIEDKTPTEVFITYSI
;
A
#
# COMPACT_ATOMS: atom_id res chain seq x y z
N MET A 1 -6.41 -6.38 -40.51
CA MET A 1 -7.60 -7.21 -40.18
C MET A 1 -8.33 -6.57 -39.01
N SER A 2 -9.52 -6.01 -39.26
CA SER A 2 -10.39 -5.41 -38.23
C SER A 2 -10.83 -6.46 -37.20
N ARG A 3 -10.50 -6.28 -35.92
CA ARG A 3 -11.00 -7.13 -34.82
C ARG A 3 -12.51 -6.92 -34.72
N LYS A 4 -13.30 -7.91 -35.16
CA LYS A 4 -14.74 -7.99 -34.89
C LYS A 4 -14.97 -7.78 -33.39
N GLN A 5 -15.63 -6.67 -33.01
CA GLN A 5 -16.19 -6.51 -31.67
C GLN A 5 -17.24 -7.61 -31.48
N THR A 6 -16.92 -8.62 -30.67
CA THR A 6 -17.88 -9.62 -30.22
C THR A 6 -18.98 -8.91 -29.43
N LYS A 7 -20.14 -8.67 -30.04
CA LYS A 7 -21.34 -8.21 -29.31
C LYS A 7 -21.68 -9.28 -28.26
N ARG A 8 -21.74 -8.88 -27.00
CA ARG A 8 -22.10 -9.77 -25.88
C ARG A 8 -23.59 -10.10 -25.98
N ASP A 9 -23.92 -11.38 -25.88
CA ASP A 9 -25.29 -11.89 -25.88
C ASP A 9 -25.78 -12.07 -24.43
N PRO A 10 -26.74 -11.27 -23.94
CA PRO A 10 -27.29 -11.40 -22.58
C PRO A 10 -27.87 -12.78 -22.30
N GLU A 11 -28.38 -13.48 -23.33
CA GLU A 11 -28.99 -14.80 -23.15
C GLU A 11 -27.96 -15.85 -22.77
N LYS A 12 -26.69 -15.69 -23.20
CA LYS A 12 -25.59 -16.53 -22.71
C LYS A 12 -25.33 -16.33 -21.22
N THR A 13 -25.38 -15.09 -20.74
CA THR A 13 -25.24 -14.78 -19.31
C THR A 13 -26.38 -15.42 -18.52
N ARG A 14 -27.63 -15.31 -19.01
CA ARG A 14 -28.81 -15.92 -18.39
C ARG A 14 -28.69 -17.44 -18.27
N LYS A 15 -28.31 -18.12 -19.36
CA LYS A 15 -28.11 -19.58 -19.37
C LYS A 15 -26.98 -20.00 -18.43
N ALA A 16 -25.88 -19.25 -18.39
CA ALA A 16 -24.75 -19.53 -17.51
C ALA A 16 -25.11 -19.38 -16.02
N ILE A 17 -25.91 -18.36 -15.66
CA ILE A 17 -26.42 -18.20 -14.28
C ILE A 17 -27.16 -19.46 -13.83
N LYS A 18 -28.14 -19.92 -14.63
CA LYS A 18 -28.92 -21.13 -14.32
C LYS A 18 -28.03 -22.37 -14.22
N TYR A 19 -27.09 -22.50 -15.15
CA TYR A 19 -26.14 -23.60 -15.15
C TYR A 19 -25.29 -23.61 -13.87
N TYR A 20 -24.67 -22.50 -13.47
CA TYR A 20 -23.84 -22.46 -12.25
C TYR A 20 -24.64 -22.75 -10.98
N LEU A 21 -25.86 -22.21 -10.88
CA LEU A 21 -26.75 -22.51 -9.76
C LEU A 21 -27.16 -23.98 -9.73
N SER A 22 -27.42 -24.61 -10.90
CA SER A 22 -27.73 -26.05 -10.99
C SER A 22 -26.56 -26.93 -10.55
N GLN A 23 -25.32 -26.44 -10.66
CA GLN A 23 -24.13 -27.09 -10.14
C GLN A 23 -23.91 -26.82 -8.63
N GLY A 24 -24.84 -26.13 -7.96
CA GLY A 24 -24.72 -25.75 -6.56
C GLY A 24 -23.58 -24.77 -6.29
N LEU A 25 -23.29 -23.88 -7.26
CA LEU A 25 -22.32 -22.80 -7.11
C LEU A 25 -23.03 -21.50 -6.76
N SER A 26 -22.53 -20.80 -5.74
CA SER A 26 -22.99 -19.45 -5.42
C SER A 26 -22.39 -18.45 -6.40
N ILE A 27 -23.24 -17.56 -6.94
CA ILE A 27 -22.81 -16.51 -7.86
C ILE A 27 -23.10 -15.11 -7.33
N ILE A 28 -22.40 -14.12 -7.88
CA ILE A 28 -22.62 -12.68 -7.63
C ILE A 28 -22.48 -11.88 -8.94
N PRO A 29 -23.16 -10.71 -9.05
CA PRO A 29 -23.07 -9.88 -10.23
C PRO A 29 -21.83 -9.00 -10.16
N LEU A 30 -20.99 -9.06 -11.21
CA LEU A 30 -19.79 -8.26 -11.35
C LEU A 30 -20.00 -7.17 -12.39
N LYS A 31 -19.35 -6.01 -12.19
CA LYS A 31 -19.51 -4.83 -13.06
C LYS A 31 -19.12 -5.11 -14.51
N GLY A 32 -18.09 -5.92 -14.74
CA GLY A 32 -17.55 -6.15 -16.08
C GLY A 32 -17.14 -4.85 -16.79
N LYS A 33 -16.86 -4.94 -18.08
CA LYS A 33 -16.48 -3.77 -18.88
C LYS A 33 -17.60 -2.72 -18.94
N THR A 34 -18.85 -3.18 -19.04
CA THR A 34 -20.01 -2.31 -19.28
C THR A 34 -20.30 -1.36 -18.12
N TYR A 35 -20.13 -1.81 -16.87
CA TYR A 35 -20.49 -1.02 -15.68
C TYR A 35 -19.26 -0.52 -14.90
N SER A 36 -18.11 -0.40 -15.57
CA SER A 36 -16.85 0.03 -14.93
C SER A 36 -16.13 1.11 -15.73
N THR A 37 -15.34 1.91 -15.03
CA THR A 37 -14.52 2.97 -15.62
C THR A 37 -13.08 2.52 -15.92
N ASN A 38 -12.66 1.39 -15.36
CA ASN A 38 -11.32 0.83 -15.54
C ASN A 38 -11.29 -0.70 -15.35
N GLU A 39 -10.16 -1.32 -15.71
CA GLU A 39 -9.96 -2.76 -15.63
C GLU A 39 -10.13 -3.31 -14.21
N LYS A 40 -9.58 -2.63 -13.20
CA LYS A 40 -9.63 -3.11 -11.81
C LYS A 40 -11.06 -3.13 -11.28
N GLU A 41 -11.83 -2.09 -11.59
CA GLU A 41 -13.25 -2.00 -11.23
C GLU A 41 -14.10 -3.06 -11.95
N SER A 42 -13.73 -3.46 -13.18
CA SER A 42 -14.45 -4.47 -13.97
C SER A 42 -14.60 -5.84 -13.30
N LYS A 43 -13.74 -6.15 -12.32
CA LYS A 43 -13.77 -7.40 -11.55
C LYS A 43 -14.47 -7.25 -10.20
N THR A 44 -15.06 -6.10 -9.90
CA THR A 44 -15.73 -5.84 -8.61
C THR A 44 -17.23 -6.11 -8.68
N PRO A 45 -17.90 -6.44 -7.56
CA PRO A 45 -19.33 -6.71 -7.55
C PRO A 45 -20.18 -5.45 -7.72
N LEU A 46 -21.35 -5.60 -8.35
CA LEU A 46 -22.38 -4.57 -8.50
C LEU A 46 -23.17 -4.32 -7.21
N LEU A 47 -22.93 -5.13 -6.17
CA LEU A 47 -23.63 -5.07 -4.89
C LEU A 47 -22.67 -5.31 -3.71
N THR A 48 -23.14 -5.02 -2.50
CA THR A 48 -22.46 -5.44 -1.26
C THR A 48 -22.61 -6.95 -1.09
N TRP A 49 -21.53 -7.69 -1.32
CA TRP A 49 -21.60 -9.14 -1.49
C TRP A 49 -21.18 -9.97 -0.26
N SER A 50 -20.73 -9.34 0.83
CA SER A 50 -20.16 -10.04 2.00
C SER A 50 -21.06 -11.13 2.58
N LYS A 51 -22.39 -10.98 2.48
CA LYS A 51 -23.34 -12.03 2.91
C LYS A 51 -23.22 -13.32 2.08
N TYR A 52 -22.86 -13.21 0.80
CA TYR A 52 -22.74 -14.36 -0.10
C TYR A 52 -21.44 -15.14 0.07
N GLN A 53 -20.51 -14.65 0.91
CA GLN A 53 -19.35 -15.43 1.35
C GLN A 53 -19.74 -16.63 2.23
N LYS A 54 -20.91 -16.56 2.87
CA LYS A 54 -21.41 -17.58 3.81
C LYS A 54 -22.75 -18.20 3.38
N LYS A 55 -23.46 -17.56 2.46
CA LYS A 55 -24.80 -17.98 2.01
C LYS A 55 -24.84 -18.04 0.49
N GLN A 56 -25.37 -19.12 -0.08
CA GLN A 56 -25.57 -19.21 -1.52
C GLN A 56 -26.64 -18.21 -1.99
N ALA A 57 -26.41 -17.60 -3.15
CA ALA A 57 -27.43 -16.83 -3.84
C ALA A 57 -28.56 -17.74 -4.33
N THR A 58 -29.81 -17.32 -4.15
CA THR A 58 -30.97 -18.02 -4.72
C THR A 58 -31.13 -17.71 -6.21
N GLU A 59 -31.77 -18.60 -6.97
CA GLU A 59 -32.09 -18.33 -8.39
C GLU A 59 -32.90 -17.04 -8.55
N LYS A 60 -33.87 -16.79 -7.66
CA LYS A 60 -34.66 -15.55 -7.65
C LYS A 60 -33.79 -14.31 -7.48
N GLU A 61 -32.83 -14.32 -6.56
CA GLU A 61 -31.89 -13.20 -6.38
C GLU A 61 -31.01 -13.02 -7.62
N ALA A 62 -30.47 -14.11 -8.17
CA ALA A 62 -29.58 -14.07 -9.32
C ALA A 62 -30.28 -13.58 -10.60
N MET A 63 -31.52 -14.03 -10.85
CA MET A 63 -32.33 -13.58 -11.97
C MET A 63 -32.72 -12.11 -11.82
N LYS A 64 -33.03 -11.64 -10.61
CA LYS A 64 -33.27 -10.22 -10.34
C LYS A 64 -32.03 -9.36 -10.63
N TRP A 65 -30.82 -9.85 -10.35
CA TRP A 65 -29.59 -9.13 -10.73
C TRP A 65 -29.40 -9.07 -12.24
N PHE A 66 -29.70 -10.16 -12.94
CA PHE A 66 -29.64 -10.19 -14.39
C PHE A 66 -30.63 -9.22 -15.04
N GLU A 67 -31.86 -9.13 -14.53
CA GLU A 67 -32.86 -8.15 -14.99
C GLU A 67 -32.38 -6.71 -14.82
N ASN A 68 -31.78 -6.39 -13.66
CA ASN A 68 -31.23 -5.06 -13.40
C ASN A 68 -29.96 -4.75 -14.21
N TRP A 69 -29.15 -5.78 -14.49
CA TRP A 69 -27.85 -5.64 -15.17
C TRP A 69 -27.62 -6.75 -16.21
N PRO A 70 -28.29 -6.70 -17.38
CA PRO A 70 -28.22 -7.78 -18.38
C PRO A 70 -26.81 -8.03 -18.94
N MET A 71 -25.93 -7.03 -18.85
CA MET A 71 -24.55 -7.08 -19.34
C MET A 71 -23.53 -7.36 -18.24
N MET A 72 -23.96 -7.79 -17.04
CA MET A 72 -23.09 -8.06 -15.90
C MET A 72 -22.11 -9.19 -16.19
N ASN A 73 -20.90 -9.13 -15.63
CA ASN A 73 -20.07 -10.31 -15.49
C ASN A 73 -20.59 -11.20 -14.36
N ILE A 74 -20.24 -12.48 -14.40
CA ILE A 74 -20.59 -13.47 -13.37
C ILE A 74 -19.36 -13.71 -12.51
N GLY A 75 -19.50 -13.56 -11.20
CA GLY A 75 -18.53 -14.02 -10.23
C GLY A 75 -19.02 -15.31 -9.59
N ILE A 76 -18.21 -16.36 -9.55
CA ILE A 76 -18.48 -17.55 -8.72
C ILE A 76 -17.79 -17.34 -7.38
N VAL A 77 -18.56 -17.36 -6.29
CA VAL A 77 -18.01 -17.28 -4.93
C VAL A 77 -17.30 -18.59 -4.62
N THR A 78 -16.05 -18.54 -4.15
CA THR A 78 -15.23 -19.70 -3.84
C THR A 78 -15.32 -20.07 -2.36
N GLY A 79 -14.81 -21.25 -2.02
CA GLY A 79 -14.79 -21.78 -0.66
C GLY A 79 -15.94 -22.75 -0.39
N GLN A 80 -16.16 -23.02 0.90
CA GLN A 80 -17.14 -23.99 1.38
C GLN A 80 -18.55 -23.68 0.88
N VAL A 81 -18.89 -22.39 0.74
CA VAL A 81 -20.20 -21.93 0.25
C VAL A 81 -20.54 -22.48 -1.14
N SER A 82 -19.55 -22.70 -2.00
CA SER A 82 -19.74 -23.31 -3.33
C SER A 82 -19.13 -24.70 -3.45
N GLY A 83 -18.47 -25.19 -2.39
CA GLY A 83 -17.76 -26.47 -2.40
C GLY A 83 -16.62 -26.53 -3.40
N ILE A 84 -15.99 -25.39 -3.72
CA ILE A 84 -14.86 -25.32 -4.66
C ILE A 84 -13.68 -24.48 -4.13
N VAL A 85 -12.48 -24.79 -4.60
CA VAL A 85 -11.28 -23.96 -4.49
C VAL A 85 -10.77 -23.69 -5.90
N VAL A 86 -10.26 -22.49 -6.18
CA VAL A 86 -9.70 -22.17 -7.49
C VAL A 86 -8.23 -21.81 -7.35
N VAL A 87 -7.39 -22.42 -8.19
CA VAL A 87 -5.99 -22.07 -8.38
C VAL A 87 -5.90 -21.13 -9.58
N ASP A 88 -5.53 -19.89 -9.32
CA ASP A 88 -5.46 -18.79 -10.27
C ASP A 88 -4.00 -18.59 -10.72
N LEU A 89 -3.73 -18.95 -11.97
CA LEU A 89 -2.40 -19.01 -12.57
C LEU A 89 -2.22 -17.76 -13.45
N ASP A 90 -1.42 -16.80 -12.99
CA ASP A 90 -1.34 -15.46 -13.59
C ASP A 90 -0.06 -15.22 -14.43
N SER A 91 0.83 -16.21 -14.55
CA SER A 91 2.05 -16.15 -15.37
C SER A 91 2.32 -17.41 -16.21
N ASN A 92 3.22 -17.27 -17.19
CA ASN A 92 3.67 -18.41 -18.01
C ASN A 92 4.42 -19.46 -17.17
N GLU A 93 5.21 -19.04 -16.17
CA GLU A 93 5.88 -19.95 -15.25
C GLU A 93 4.86 -20.72 -14.40
N ALA A 94 3.82 -20.04 -13.92
CA ALA A 94 2.73 -20.67 -13.17
C ALA A 94 1.99 -21.73 -14.02
N MET A 95 1.72 -21.42 -15.30
CA MET A 95 1.10 -22.36 -16.23
C MET A 95 1.97 -23.60 -16.49
N LYS A 96 3.27 -23.44 -16.74
CA LYS A 96 4.20 -24.57 -16.93
C LYS A 96 4.31 -25.44 -15.69
N MET A 97 4.33 -24.83 -14.51
CA MET A 97 4.35 -25.56 -13.25
C MET A 97 3.05 -26.33 -13.07
N ALA A 98 1.90 -25.71 -13.33
CA ALA A 98 0.60 -26.35 -13.23
C ALA A 98 0.47 -27.56 -14.16
N GLU A 99 0.93 -27.45 -15.40
CA GLU A 99 0.96 -28.56 -16.35
C GLU A 99 1.86 -29.70 -15.87
N LYS A 100 3.09 -29.39 -15.42
CA LYS A 100 4.03 -30.38 -14.89
C LYS A 100 3.50 -31.14 -13.67
N ASN A 101 2.66 -30.51 -12.86
CA ASN A 101 2.13 -31.08 -11.61
C ASN A 101 0.67 -31.54 -11.73
N GLY A 102 0.11 -31.64 -12.94
CA GLY A 102 -1.26 -32.12 -13.15
C GLY A 102 -2.36 -31.18 -12.61
N LEU A 103 -2.04 -29.92 -12.31
CA LEU A 103 -3.01 -28.95 -11.78
C LEU A 103 -4.05 -28.49 -12.83
N LEU A 104 -3.87 -28.85 -14.10
CA LEU A 104 -4.81 -28.57 -15.19
C LEU A 104 -5.73 -29.76 -15.49
N ASP A 105 -5.63 -30.85 -14.74
CA ASP A 105 -6.47 -32.05 -14.87
C ASP A 105 -7.78 -31.94 -14.10
N THR A 106 -8.48 -30.84 -14.36
CA THR A 106 -9.79 -30.52 -13.77
C THR A 106 -10.53 -29.52 -14.68
N ALA A 107 -11.65 -28.93 -14.26
CA ALA A 107 -12.28 -27.86 -15.03
C ALA A 107 -11.38 -26.62 -15.09
N VAL A 108 -11.13 -26.09 -16.29
CA VAL A 108 -10.18 -24.99 -16.51
C VAL A 108 -10.80 -23.87 -17.33
N VAL A 109 -10.71 -22.64 -16.82
CA VAL A 109 -11.05 -21.42 -17.57
C VAL A 109 -9.77 -20.76 -18.06
N ARG A 110 -9.71 -20.44 -19.35
CA ARG A 110 -8.63 -19.62 -19.91
C ARG A 110 -8.84 -18.15 -19.53
N THR A 111 -7.81 -17.53 -18.97
CA THR A 111 -7.78 -16.09 -18.69
C THR A 111 -6.93 -15.35 -19.73
N GLY A 112 -6.80 -14.03 -19.59
CA GLY A 112 -5.97 -13.23 -20.49
C GLY A 112 -4.47 -13.52 -20.39
N LYS A 113 -3.98 -13.99 -19.23
CA LYS A 113 -2.55 -14.21 -18.94
C LYS A 113 -2.21 -15.65 -18.53
N GLY A 114 -3.21 -16.45 -18.13
CA GLY A 114 -3.03 -17.85 -17.76
C GLY A 114 -4.37 -18.58 -17.65
N ALA A 115 -4.67 -19.16 -16.49
CA ALA A 115 -5.88 -19.97 -16.31
C ALA A 115 -6.38 -20.02 -14.86
N HIS A 116 -7.69 -20.27 -14.69
CA HIS A 116 -8.27 -20.68 -13.42
C HIS A 116 -8.52 -22.20 -13.47
N ALA A 117 -7.89 -22.97 -12.59
CA ALA A 117 -8.16 -24.39 -12.40
C ALA A 117 -9.05 -24.60 -11.17
N TYR A 118 -10.20 -25.27 -11.35
CA TYR A 118 -11.24 -25.44 -10.33
C TYR A 118 -11.10 -26.80 -9.67
N PHE A 119 -11.07 -26.86 -8.34
CA PHE A 119 -10.97 -28.09 -7.56
C PHE A 119 -12.14 -28.21 -6.60
N ARG A 120 -12.46 -29.43 -6.21
CA ARG A 120 -13.39 -29.70 -5.11
C ARG A 120 -12.79 -29.17 -3.81
N TYR A 121 -13.61 -28.51 -3.00
CA TYR A 121 -13.20 -28.05 -1.68
C TYR A 121 -12.91 -29.26 -0.76
N PRO A 122 -11.74 -29.32 -0.10
CA PRO A 122 -11.40 -30.44 0.77
C PRO A 122 -12.26 -30.45 2.03
N GLU A 123 -12.87 -31.58 2.35
CA GLU A 123 -13.68 -31.74 3.55
C GLU A 123 -12.79 -31.71 4.80
N GLY A 124 -13.29 -31.13 5.90
CA GLY A 124 -12.58 -31.05 7.18
C GLY A 124 -11.37 -30.09 7.22
N LYS A 125 -11.00 -29.45 6.10
CA LYS A 125 -9.89 -28.48 6.04
C LYS A 125 -10.36 -27.12 5.55
N ARG A 126 -10.08 -26.08 6.33
CA ARG A 126 -10.43 -24.71 5.95
C ARG A 126 -9.39 -24.15 4.97
N ILE A 127 -9.82 -23.82 3.75
CA ILE A 127 -8.97 -23.22 2.73
C ILE A 127 -9.32 -21.73 2.59
N THR A 128 -8.39 -20.85 2.94
CA THR A 128 -8.55 -19.39 2.81
C THR A 128 -7.88 -18.88 1.52
N ASN A 129 -8.07 -17.60 1.23
CA ASN A 129 -7.37 -16.96 0.11
C ASN A 129 -5.86 -16.87 0.42
N THR A 130 -5.04 -17.30 -0.54
CA THR A 130 -3.57 -17.14 -0.50
C THR A 130 -3.14 -16.40 -1.74
N VAL A 131 -2.22 -15.46 -1.61
CA VAL A 131 -1.63 -14.75 -2.75
C VAL A 131 -0.19 -15.14 -2.94
N ARG A 132 0.24 -15.27 -4.19
CA ARG A 132 1.62 -15.59 -4.57
C ARG A 132 2.22 -16.79 -3.84
N LEU A 133 1.61 -17.95 -3.99
CA LEU A 133 2.05 -19.19 -3.36
C LEU A 133 3.52 -19.49 -3.71
N ASN A 134 4.35 -19.66 -2.67
CA ASN A 134 5.80 -19.88 -2.78
C ASN A 134 6.54 -18.82 -3.64
N GLY A 135 6.02 -17.59 -3.70
CA GLY A 135 6.62 -16.49 -4.46
C GLY A 135 6.36 -16.53 -5.97
N LEU A 136 5.64 -17.54 -6.47
CA LEU A 136 5.16 -17.61 -7.85
C LEU A 136 3.85 -16.83 -8.01
N GLU A 137 3.48 -16.43 -9.23
CA GLU A 137 2.19 -15.77 -9.51
C GLU A 137 1.04 -16.78 -9.56
N ILE A 138 0.83 -17.44 -8.41
CA ILE A 138 -0.22 -18.43 -8.16
C ILE A 138 -1.03 -17.97 -6.97
N ASP A 139 -2.30 -17.68 -7.21
CA ASP A 139 -3.24 -17.28 -6.17
C ASP A 139 -4.20 -18.45 -5.86
N ILE A 140 -4.52 -18.66 -4.59
CA ILE A 140 -5.55 -19.59 -4.14
C ILE A 140 -6.79 -18.78 -3.78
N ARG A 141 -7.93 -19.13 -4.38
CA ARG A 141 -9.25 -18.57 -4.08
C ARG A 141 -10.07 -19.61 -3.32
N GLY A 142 -10.12 -19.42 -2.00
CA GLY A 142 -10.84 -20.26 -1.05
C GLY A 142 -12.01 -19.49 -0.43
N ASP A 143 -12.24 -19.70 0.87
CA ASP A 143 -13.29 -19.03 1.63
C ASP A 143 -13.15 -17.50 1.58
N GLY A 144 -14.28 -16.83 1.34
CA GLY A 144 -14.34 -15.36 1.27
C GLY A 144 -13.75 -14.78 -0.02
N GLY A 145 -13.45 -15.62 -1.02
CA GLY A 145 -13.03 -15.21 -2.37
C GLY A 145 -14.12 -15.38 -3.41
N TYR A 146 -13.85 -14.92 -4.63
CA TYR A 146 -14.63 -15.25 -5.83
C TYR A 146 -13.71 -15.17 -7.06
N VAL A 147 -14.15 -15.77 -8.17
CA VAL A 147 -13.48 -15.70 -9.48
C VAL A 147 -14.44 -15.26 -10.57
N VAL A 148 -13.92 -14.59 -11.60
CA VAL A 148 -14.71 -14.24 -12.79
C VAL A 148 -14.93 -15.52 -13.62
N ALA A 149 -16.18 -15.78 -13.98
CA ALA A 149 -16.60 -17.02 -14.64
C ALA A 149 -17.07 -16.78 -16.09
N PRO A 150 -16.91 -17.76 -16.99
CA PRO A 150 -17.52 -17.73 -18.32
C PRO A 150 -19.04 -17.45 -18.28
N PRO A 151 -19.64 -16.82 -19.29
CA PRO A 151 -19.06 -16.21 -20.49
C PRO A 151 -18.72 -14.72 -20.25
N SER A 152 -18.23 -14.37 -19.05
CA SER A 152 -17.85 -12.99 -18.73
C SER A 152 -16.80 -12.42 -19.68
N LEU A 153 -16.78 -11.10 -19.83
CA LEU A 153 -15.78 -10.41 -20.63
C LEU A 153 -14.73 -9.74 -19.76
N HIS A 154 -13.47 -9.96 -20.11
CA HIS A 154 -12.34 -9.18 -19.63
C HIS A 154 -12.46 -7.73 -20.12
N TRP A 155 -11.79 -6.80 -19.44
CA TRP A 155 -11.79 -5.37 -19.78
C TRP A 155 -11.37 -5.09 -21.22
N ASN A 156 -10.37 -5.82 -21.72
CA ASN A 156 -9.90 -5.74 -23.10
C ASN A 156 -10.87 -6.36 -24.14
N GLY A 157 -11.99 -6.94 -23.71
CA GLY A 157 -13.01 -7.57 -24.56
C GLY A 157 -12.84 -9.07 -24.77
N ASN A 158 -11.77 -9.69 -24.26
CA ASN A 158 -11.59 -11.14 -24.35
C ASN A 158 -12.61 -11.86 -23.46
N GLU A 159 -13.19 -12.95 -23.95
CA GLU A 159 -14.16 -13.74 -23.20
C GLU A 159 -13.45 -14.78 -22.31
N TYR A 160 -13.86 -14.88 -21.05
CA TYR A 160 -13.51 -16.01 -20.20
C TYR A 160 -14.21 -17.25 -20.75
N ARG A 161 -13.46 -18.29 -21.11
CA ARG A 161 -14.00 -19.52 -21.69
C ARG A 161 -13.41 -20.75 -21.02
N TRP A 162 -14.24 -21.78 -20.86
CA TRP A 162 -13.76 -23.12 -20.54
C TRP A 162 -12.83 -23.62 -21.65
N LEU A 163 -11.75 -24.29 -21.28
CA LEU A 163 -10.97 -25.07 -22.25
C LEU A 163 -11.83 -26.24 -22.75
N LYS A 164 -11.67 -26.59 -24.03
CA LYS A 164 -12.45 -27.65 -24.68
C LYS A 164 -12.28 -28.96 -23.91
N GLY A 165 -13.38 -29.58 -23.47
CA GLY A 165 -13.35 -30.83 -22.70
C GLY A 165 -12.95 -30.67 -21.24
N LYS A 166 -12.86 -29.43 -20.74
CA LYS A 166 -12.57 -29.07 -19.35
C LYS A 166 -13.67 -28.15 -18.78
N GLU A 167 -14.90 -28.34 -19.22
CA GLU A 167 -16.09 -27.63 -18.73
C GLU A 167 -16.41 -28.02 -17.28
N LEU A 168 -17.11 -27.14 -16.55
CA LEU A 168 -17.38 -27.37 -15.12
C LEU A 168 -18.56 -28.30 -14.89
N TRP A 169 -18.27 -29.51 -14.46
CA TRP A 169 -19.26 -30.39 -13.84
C TRP A 169 -18.80 -30.62 -12.42
N LYS A 170 -19.52 -30.10 -11.43
CA LYS A 170 -19.00 -30.04 -10.04
C LYS A 170 -18.65 -31.44 -9.49
N LYS A 171 -19.41 -32.45 -9.90
CA LYS A 171 -19.19 -33.87 -9.57
C LYS A 171 -17.87 -34.43 -10.13
N ASP A 172 -17.36 -33.86 -11.22
CA ASP A 172 -16.20 -34.33 -11.96
C ASP A 172 -14.94 -33.48 -11.64
N LEU A 173 -15.02 -32.54 -10.69
CA LEU A 173 -13.88 -31.75 -10.25
C LEU A 173 -12.87 -32.62 -9.50
N ALA A 174 -11.60 -32.50 -9.87
CA ALA A 174 -10.51 -33.14 -9.14
C ALA A 174 -10.46 -32.63 -7.69
N MET A 175 -9.99 -33.48 -6.78
CA MET A 175 -9.63 -33.04 -5.42
C MET A 175 -8.43 -32.10 -5.48
N LEU A 176 -8.42 -31.08 -4.62
CA LEU A 176 -7.25 -30.23 -4.45
C LEU A 176 -6.06 -31.11 -4.00
N PRO A 177 -4.92 -31.11 -4.71
CA PRO A 177 -3.82 -32.00 -4.36
C PRO A 177 -3.35 -31.79 -2.92
N GLU A 178 -3.12 -32.88 -2.18
CA GLU A 178 -2.78 -32.83 -0.76
C GLU A 178 -1.47 -32.04 -0.52
N SER A 179 -0.49 -32.14 -1.43
CA SER A 179 0.73 -31.34 -1.40
C SER A 179 0.45 -29.82 -1.40
N LEU A 180 -0.59 -29.39 -2.12
CA LEU A 180 -1.02 -28.00 -2.16
C LEU A 180 -1.77 -27.62 -0.88
N VAL A 181 -2.65 -28.52 -0.39
CA VAL A 181 -3.36 -28.36 0.89
C VAL A 181 -2.38 -28.18 2.04
N GLU A 182 -1.33 -29.01 2.12
CA GLU A 182 -0.27 -28.89 3.12
C GLU A 182 0.52 -27.58 2.99
N THR A 183 0.84 -27.18 1.75
CA THR A 183 1.56 -25.93 1.49
C THR A 183 0.73 -24.70 1.91
N ILE A 184 -0.58 -24.71 1.67
CA ILE A 184 -1.52 -23.65 2.07
C ILE A 184 -1.73 -23.66 3.58
N SER A 185 -1.71 -24.85 4.21
CA SER A 185 -1.98 -25.04 5.64
C SER A 185 -0.77 -24.76 6.52
N LYS A 186 0.45 -24.78 5.96
CA LYS A 186 1.65 -24.28 6.64
C LYS A 186 1.49 -22.77 6.85
N PRO A 187 1.59 -22.26 8.09
CA PRO A 187 1.53 -20.82 8.33
C PRO A 187 2.70 -20.14 7.61
N GLY A 188 2.42 -19.65 6.41
CA GLY A 188 3.35 -18.86 5.62
C GLY A 188 3.56 -17.50 6.28
N ASN A 189 4.83 -17.12 6.37
CA ASN A 189 5.35 -15.86 6.91
C ASN A 189 5.00 -14.65 6.00
N GLY A 190 3.72 -14.48 5.65
CA GLY A 190 3.22 -13.63 4.58
C GLY A 190 2.37 -12.46 5.07
N ASN A 191 2.91 -11.25 4.93
CA ASN A 191 2.19 -9.99 5.12
C ASN A 191 0.95 -9.92 4.21
N GLY A 192 -0.26 -9.94 4.79
CA GLY A 192 -1.52 -9.67 4.10
C GLY A 192 -2.49 -8.88 4.98
N ASN A 193 -2.70 -7.60 4.64
CA ASN A 193 -3.77 -6.77 5.20
C ASN A 193 -5.14 -7.39 4.90
N GLY A 194 -5.96 -7.64 5.93
CA GLY A 194 -7.32 -8.17 5.72
C GLY A 194 -8.23 -8.39 6.92
N SER A 195 -7.73 -8.37 8.16
CA SER A 195 -8.59 -8.26 9.35
C SER A 195 -7.95 -7.25 10.31
N GLY A 196 -8.76 -6.28 10.78
CA GLY A 196 -8.32 -5.38 11.84
C GLY A 196 -7.97 -6.15 13.12
N LEU A 197 -7.37 -5.49 14.12
CA LEU A 197 -7.06 -6.14 15.40
C LEU A 197 -8.32 -6.50 16.21
N LYS A 198 -9.44 -5.81 15.95
CA LYS A 198 -10.70 -5.93 16.70
C LYS A 198 -11.24 -7.37 16.84
N PRO A 199 -11.27 -8.21 15.78
CA PRO A 199 -11.73 -9.59 15.90
C PRO A 199 -10.80 -10.47 16.76
N LEU A 200 -9.51 -10.14 16.87
CA LEU A 200 -8.56 -10.94 17.66
C LEU A 200 -8.89 -10.88 19.16
N TYR A 201 -9.48 -9.78 19.66
CA TYR A 201 -9.84 -9.65 21.08
C TYR A 201 -10.85 -10.70 21.57
N GLY A 202 -11.62 -11.31 20.66
CA GLY A 202 -12.56 -12.38 20.98
C GLY A 202 -11.91 -13.74 21.28
N GLY A 203 -10.58 -13.84 21.19
CA GLY A 203 -9.84 -15.09 21.29
C GLY A 203 -9.72 -15.82 19.96
N VAL A 204 -8.78 -16.75 19.88
CA VAL A 204 -8.50 -17.56 18.67
C VAL A 204 -8.26 -19.02 19.02
N ASP A 205 -8.42 -19.89 18.01
CA ASP A 205 -8.19 -21.33 18.14
C ASP A 205 -6.69 -21.68 18.13
N ALA A 206 -6.38 -22.91 18.54
CA ALA A 206 -5.04 -23.49 18.45
C ALA A 206 -4.40 -23.26 17.07
N GLY A 207 -3.10 -22.91 17.07
CA GLY A 207 -2.34 -22.60 15.85
C GLY A 207 -2.27 -21.11 15.50
N GLN A 208 -3.23 -20.28 15.95
CA GLN A 208 -3.22 -18.83 15.66
C GLN A 208 -2.84 -17.96 16.87
N ARG A 209 -2.71 -18.56 18.06
CA ARG A 209 -2.59 -17.85 19.34
C ARG A 209 -1.31 -17.00 19.43
N ASN A 210 -0.14 -17.56 19.11
CA ASN A 210 1.13 -16.83 19.19
C ASN A 210 1.19 -15.64 18.21
N ASP A 211 0.78 -15.83 16.95
CA ASP A 211 0.77 -14.74 15.96
C ASP A 211 -0.26 -13.65 16.33
N SER A 212 -1.45 -14.05 16.77
CA SER A 212 -2.49 -13.12 17.21
C SER A 212 -2.04 -12.31 18.42
N LEU A 213 -1.42 -12.97 19.41
CA LEU A 213 -0.88 -12.30 20.58
C LEU A 213 0.25 -11.35 20.20
N ALA A 214 1.17 -11.77 19.32
CA ALA A 214 2.27 -10.92 18.85
C ALA A 214 1.76 -9.65 18.17
N ARG A 215 0.68 -9.75 17.38
CA ARG A 215 0.03 -8.60 16.72
C ARG A 215 -0.66 -7.67 17.73
N LEU A 216 -1.34 -8.23 18.72
CA LEU A 216 -1.99 -7.47 19.79
C LEU A 216 -0.94 -6.74 20.66
N VAL A 217 0.08 -7.46 21.15
CA VAL A 217 1.19 -6.88 21.91
C VAL A 217 1.89 -5.80 21.09
N GLY A 218 2.18 -6.06 19.81
CA GLY A 218 2.75 -5.04 18.92
C GLY A 218 1.91 -3.77 18.84
N SER A 219 0.58 -3.89 18.82
CA SER A 219 -0.34 -2.75 18.87
C SER A 219 -0.33 -2.03 20.22
N TRP A 220 -0.35 -2.77 21.33
CA TRP A 220 -0.35 -2.18 22.68
C TRP A 220 0.94 -1.40 22.95
N LEU A 221 2.08 -1.95 22.55
CA LEU A 221 3.36 -1.26 22.60
C LEU A 221 3.38 -0.04 21.69
N TYR A 222 2.76 -0.15 20.51
CA TYR A 222 2.55 0.99 19.65
C TYR A 222 1.69 2.07 20.32
N ASP A 223 0.70 1.69 21.13
CA ASP A 223 -0.14 2.63 21.90
C ASP A 223 0.53 3.15 23.19
N GLY A 224 1.73 2.66 23.51
CA GLY A 224 2.58 3.17 24.60
C GLY A 224 2.46 2.43 25.91
N LEU A 225 1.80 1.26 25.93
CA LEU A 225 1.68 0.44 27.14
C LEU A 225 3.06 -0.09 27.58
N SER A 226 3.26 -0.15 28.89
CA SER A 226 4.40 -0.79 29.54
C SER A 226 4.39 -2.31 29.35
N TYR A 227 5.54 -2.94 29.61
CA TYR A 227 5.67 -4.40 29.60
C TYR A 227 4.62 -5.07 30.50
N GLU A 228 4.45 -4.56 31.71
CA GLU A 228 3.50 -5.09 32.71
C GLU A 228 2.04 -4.95 32.25
N GLU A 229 1.68 -3.82 31.63
CA GLU A 229 0.34 -3.63 31.05
C GLU A 229 0.09 -4.60 29.88
N CYS A 230 1.08 -4.77 29.01
CA CYS A 230 0.97 -5.72 27.90
C CYS A 230 0.83 -7.16 28.39
N LEU A 231 1.56 -7.54 29.44
CA LEU A 231 1.47 -8.87 30.03
C LEU A 231 0.08 -9.12 30.64
N ARG A 232 -0.45 -8.17 31.42
CA ARG A 232 -1.81 -8.27 31.97
C ARG A 232 -2.87 -8.40 30.87
N MET A 233 -2.75 -7.60 29.81
CA MET A 233 -3.67 -7.65 28.67
C MET A 233 -3.56 -8.99 27.92
N ALA A 234 -2.34 -9.52 27.78
CA ALA A 234 -2.09 -10.81 27.14
C ALA A 234 -2.71 -11.98 27.93
N GLU A 235 -2.56 -11.98 29.25
CA GLU A 235 -3.14 -12.98 30.15
C GLU A 235 -4.67 -12.93 30.12
N LEU A 236 -5.26 -11.73 30.15
CA LEU A 236 -6.71 -11.55 30.04
C LEU A 236 -7.24 -12.04 28.68
N TRP A 237 -6.57 -11.66 27.60
CA TRP A 237 -6.92 -12.11 26.25
C TRP A 237 -6.81 -13.63 26.09
N ASN A 238 -5.79 -14.25 26.69
CA ASN A 238 -5.56 -15.68 26.57
C ASN A 238 -6.69 -16.54 27.19
N LYS A 239 -7.43 -16.00 28.16
CA LYS A 239 -8.64 -16.66 28.72
C LYS A 239 -9.74 -16.87 27.68
N ASN A 240 -9.74 -16.09 26.60
CA ASN A 240 -10.71 -16.22 25.51
C ASN A 240 -10.28 -17.26 24.45
N ASN A 241 -9.05 -17.76 24.49
CA ASN A 241 -8.53 -18.71 23.50
C ASN A 241 -9.03 -20.14 23.76
N ARG A 242 -9.11 -20.95 22.70
CA ARG A 242 -9.53 -22.35 22.77
C ARG A 242 -8.48 -23.29 22.14
N PRO A 243 -7.73 -24.07 22.95
CA PRO A 243 -7.53 -23.91 24.39
C PRO A 243 -6.65 -22.69 24.71
N PRO A 244 -6.63 -22.20 25.97
CA PRO A 244 -5.65 -21.21 26.42
C PRO A 244 -4.21 -21.70 26.26
N MET A 245 -3.27 -20.76 26.08
CA MET A 245 -1.83 -21.03 26.17
C MET A 245 -1.40 -21.11 27.64
N SER A 246 -0.25 -21.71 27.92
CA SER A 246 0.36 -21.64 29.26
C SER A 246 0.86 -20.23 29.57
N ASP A 247 0.92 -19.86 30.85
CA ASP A 247 1.44 -18.56 31.29
C ASP A 247 2.87 -18.32 30.80
N ARG A 248 3.67 -19.39 30.72
CA ARG A 248 5.04 -19.34 30.20
C ARG A 248 5.06 -18.96 28.71
N GLU A 249 4.18 -19.53 27.89
CA GLU A 249 4.07 -19.21 26.47
C GLU A 249 3.59 -17.76 26.26
N VAL A 250 2.59 -17.32 27.02
CA VAL A 250 2.10 -15.94 26.99
C VAL A 250 3.24 -14.96 27.28
N ARG A 251 3.96 -15.16 28.39
CA ARG A 251 5.11 -14.33 28.78
C ARG A 251 6.20 -14.33 27.70
N ALA A 252 6.53 -15.49 27.15
CA ALA A 252 7.58 -15.60 26.13
C ALA A 252 7.25 -14.79 24.86
N VAL A 253 5.99 -14.79 24.41
CA VAL A 253 5.55 -13.97 23.27
C VAL A 253 5.63 -12.49 23.61
N VAL A 254 5.11 -12.06 24.77
CA VAL A 254 5.14 -10.66 25.21
C VAL A 254 6.59 -10.17 25.31
N GLU A 255 7.47 -10.93 25.96
CA GLU A 255 8.89 -10.61 26.14
C GLU A 255 9.63 -10.53 24.79
N SER A 256 9.38 -11.47 23.88
CA SER A 256 9.98 -11.45 22.54
C SER A 256 9.64 -10.17 21.77
N ILE A 257 8.35 -9.78 21.78
CA ILE A 257 7.90 -8.56 21.09
C ILE A 257 8.38 -7.30 21.80
N TRP A 258 8.41 -7.29 23.14
CA TRP A 258 8.95 -6.20 23.93
C TRP A 258 10.43 -5.95 23.63
N LYS A 259 11.28 -6.99 23.68
CA LYS A 259 12.72 -6.89 23.37
C LYS A 259 12.94 -6.29 21.99
N LYS A 260 12.24 -6.83 20.98
CA LYS A 260 12.29 -6.30 19.61
C LYS A 260 11.84 -4.84 19.51
N HIS A 261 10.81 -4.44 20.27
CA HIS A 261 10.35 -3.06 20.31
C HIS A 261 11.36 -2.11 20.98
N GLN A 262 12.04 -2.56 22.03
CA GLN A 262 13.10 -1.80 22.70
C GLN A 262 14.35 -1.66 21.83
N GLU A 263 14.76 -2.74 21.15
CA GLU A 263 15.81 -2.69 20.13
C GLU A 263 15.48 -1.61 19.09
N CYS A 264 14.25 -1.58 18.56
CA CYS A 264 13.83 -0.54 17.61
C CYS A 264 13.96 0.90 18.15
N LYS A 265 13.74 1.13 19.46
CA LYS A 265 13.92 2.45 20.07
C LYS A 265 15.39 2.83 20.22
N GLN A 266 16.26 1.84 20.38
CA GLN A 266 17.72 2.01 20.50
C GLN A 266 18.44 2.07 19.14
N ILE A 267 17.74 1.79 18.03
CA ILE A 267 18.32 1.84 16.67
C ILE A 267 18.67 3.27 16.23
N ILE A 268 18.05 4.29 16.83
CA ILE A 268 18.34 5.69 16.50
C ILE A 268 19.77 5.99 16.97
N ASP A 269 20.63 6.25 15.99
CA ASP A 269 22.03 6.57 16.21
C ASP A 269 22.17 7.82 17.11
N PRO A 270 22.78 7.70 18.31
CA PRO A 270 22.90 8.79 19.27
C PRO A 270 23.64 10.03 18.74
N GLU A 271 24.46 9.86 17.70
CA GLU A 271 25.23 10.93 17.08
C GLU A 271 24.46 11.69 15.99
N LEU A 272 23.18 11.33 15.75
CA LEU A 272 22.38 12.02 14.74
C LEU A 272 22.19 13.49 15.13
N LYS A 273 22.44 14.37 14.16
CA LYS A 273 22.15 15.79 14.32
C LYS A 273 20.66 15.98 14.61
N LYS A 274 20.35 16.82 15.60
CA LYS A 274 18.96 17.15 15.96
C LYS A 274 18.23 17.88 14.84
N THR A 275 18.96 18.66 14.06
CA THR A 275 18.45 19.43 12.93
C THR A 275 18.94 18.82 11.62
N LEU A 276 18.07 18.85 10.62
CA LEU A 276 18.31 18.39 9.25
C LEU A 276 18.02 19.54 8.29
N THR A 277 18.86 19.78 7.28
CA THR A 277 18.52 20.62 6.13
C THR A 277 18.22 19.83 4.86
N TYR A 278 17.41 20.42 3.98
CA TYR A 278 16.96 19.82 2.73
C TYR A 278 16.58 20.87 1.69
N GLU A 279 16.39 20.44 0.43
CA GLU A 279 15.98 21.29 -0.69
C GLU A 279 14.73 22.13 -0.36
N LYS A 280 14.89 23.46 -0.31
CA LYS A 280 13.86 24.40 0.15
C LYS A 280 12.62 24.42 -0.74
N ASN A 281 12.74 24.11 -2.04
CA ASN A 281 11.56 24.01 -2.90
C ASN A 281 10.59 22.91 -2.44
N LEU A 282 11.10 21.81 -1.88
CA LEU A 282 10.30 20.70 -1.36
C LEU A 282 9.59 21.02 -0.03
N PHE A 283 9.86 22.19 0.55
CA PHE A 283 9.05 22.72 1.64
C PHE A 283 7.64 23.12 1.15
N TYR A 284 7.55 23.65 -0.08
CA TYR A 284 6.30 24.19 -0.64
C TYR A 284 5.69 23.32 -1.73
N LEU A 285 6.51 22.66 -2.54
CA LEU A 285 6.06 21.88 -3.68
C LEU A 285 5.75 20.44 -3.27
N PRO A 286 4.60 19.89 -3.68
CA PRO A 286 4.27 18.51 -3.37
C PRO A 286 5.17 17.55 -4.16
N LEU A 287 5.72 16.57 -3.47
CA LEU A 287 6.47 15.46 -4.05
C LEU A 287 5.94 14.13 -3.54
N PHE A 288 5.82 14.01 -2.21
CA PHE A 288 5.42 12.78 -1.54
C PHE A 288 3.91 12.68 -1.35
N VAL A 289 3.30 11.67 -1.96
CA VAL A 289 1.85 11.49 -1.99
C VAL A 289 1.36 10.77 -0.73
N HIS A 290 0.40 11.35 0.00
CA HIS A 290 -0.21 10.74 1.18
C HIS A 290 -1.53 10.02 0.90
N ASN A 291 -2.02 10.06 -0.35
CA ASN A 291 -3.17 9.28 -0.78
C ASN A 291 -2.77 7.83 -1.10
N ARG A 292 -3.27 6.89 -0.29
CA ARG A 292 -3.07 5.44 -0.47
C ARG A 292 -3.42 4.89 -1.85
N ARG A 293 -4.31 5.56 -2.60
CA ARG A 293 -4.68 5.16 -3.96
C ARG A 293 -3.62 5.52 -4.99
N LEU A 294 -2.80 6.52 -4.72
CA LEU A 294 -1.80 7.08 -5.64
C LEU A 294 -0.37 6.66 -5.29
N ILE A 295 -0.09 6.32 -4.02
CA ILE A 295 1.24 5.86 -3.58
C ILE A 295 1.72 4.71 -4.49
N HIS A 296 2.91 4.91 -5.07
CA HIS A 296 3.59 3.96 -5.97
C HIS A 296 2.77 3.60 -7.21
N LYS A 297 1.86 4.48 -7.64
CA LYS A 297 1.14 4.35 -8.92
C LYS A 297 1.79 5.19 -10.00
N ALA A 298 1.74 4.65 -11.22
CA ALA A 298 2.19 5.33 -12.43
C ALA A 298 1.12 6.34 -12.84
N GLU A 299 1.10 7.45 -12.13
CA GLU A 299 0.13 8.54 -12.25
C GLU A 299 0.88 9.86 -12.21
N THR A 300 0.21 10.92 -12.65
CA THR A 300 0.73 12.28 -12.56
C THR A 300 -0.06 13.07 -11.52
N VAL A 301 0.64 13.79 -10.67
CA VAL A 301 0.03 14.78 -9.76
C VAL A 301 0.45 16.18 -10.19
N VAL A 302 -0.54 17.06 -10.28
CA VAL A 302 -0.36 18.43 -10.76
C VAL A 302 -0.71 19.38 -9.62
N TYR A 303 0.18 20.34 -9.38
CA TYR A 303 -0.03 21.47 -8.48
C TYR A 303 0.03 22.75 -9.31
N GLU A 304 -1.10 23.44 -9.37
CA GLU A 304 -1.21 24.75 -10.02
C GLU A 304 -1.45 25.83 -8.97
N LYS A 305 -0.79 26.96 -9.16
CA LYS A 305 -1.07 28.17 -8.40
C LYS A 305 -1.18 29.34 -9.37
N GLU A 306 -2.35 29.95 -9.39
CA GLU A 306 -2.60 31.16 -10.16
C GLU A 306 -2.35 32.38 -9.27
N THR A 307 -1.58 33.33 -9.79
CA THR A 307 -1.44 34.67 -9.23
C THR A 307 -1.82 35.66 -10.32
N ASN A 308 -2.20 36.89 -9.95
CA ASN A 308 -2.66 37.92 -10.91
C ASN A 308 -1.67 38.19 -12.07
N GLU A 309 -0.40 37.80 -11.92
CA GLU A 309 0.68 38.10 -12.87
C GLU A 309 1.22 36.85 -13.60
N VAL A 310 1.14 35.65 -13.00
CA VAL A 310 1.73 34.41 -13.56
C VAL A 310 0.97 33.16 -13.12
N LYS A 311 0.59 32.31 -14.08
CA LYS A 311 0.15 30.93 -13.81
C LYS A 311 1.38 30.05 -13.60
N ARG A 312 1.44 29.38 -12.45
CA ARG A 312 2.55 28.48 -12.09
C ARG A 312 2.07 27.05 -12.02
N ARG A 313 2.84 26.13 -12.60
CA ARG A 313 2.50 24.71 -12.66
C ARG A 313 3.69 23.85 -12.24
N TRP A 314 3.40 22.84 -11.44
CA TRP A 314 4.34 21.84 -10.95
C TRP A 314 3.73 20.46 -11.16
N GLU A 315 4.47 19.55 -11.75
CA GLU A 315 4.02 18.17 -11.96
C GLU A 315 5.02 17.18 -11.43
N VAL A 316 4.50 16.09 -10.88
CA VAL A 316 5.28 14.93 -10.48
C VAL A 316 4.72 13.74 -11.23
N HIS A 317 5.57 13.10 -12.02
CA HIS A 317 5.22 11.96 -12.85
C HIS A 317 5.80 10.67 -12.26
N GLY A 318 4.92 9.75 -11.90
CA GLY A 318 5.30 8.39 -11.53
C GLY A 318 5.51 7.53 -12.77
N VAL A 319 6.71 6.98 -12.95
CA VAL A 319 7.04 6.07 -14.07
C VAL A 319 6.41 4.69 -13.86
N SER A 320 6.05 3.98 -14.93
CA SER A 320 5.32 2.68 -14.92
C SER A 320 5.79 1.69 -13.85
N ASP A 321 7.10 1.55 -13.69
CA ASP A 321 7.71 0.50 -12.86
C ASP A 321 7.93 0.91 -11.40
N TRP A 322 7.90 2.22 -11.13
CA TRP A 322 8.25 2.79 -9.82
C TRP A 322 7.12 3.56 -9.16
N GLY A 323 6.34 4.29 -9.96
CA GLY A 323 5.21 5.12 -9.55
C GLY A 323 5.60 6.35 -8.72
N LEU A 324 4.59 7.05 -8.22
CA LEU A 324 4.75 8.25 -7.40
C LEU A 324 5.37 7.94 -6.02
N PRO A 325 6.30 8.77 -5.51
CA PRO A 325 6.88 8.59 -4.20
C PRO A 325 5.84 8.85 -3.10
N GLY A 326 5.87 8.04 -2.05
CA GLY A 326 4.98 8.12 -0.89
C GLY A 326 5.74 8.45 0.40
N PRO A 327 5.09 8.28 1.57
CA PRO A 327 5.67 8.73 2.84
C PRO A 327 6.89 7.92 3.32
N PHE A 328 6.99 6.64 2.91
CA PHE A 328 8.19 5.86 3.16
C PHE A 328 9.37 6.42 2.36
N ASP A 329 9.12 6.88 1.12
CA ASP A 329 10.13 7.51 0.28
C ASP A 329 10.59 8.85 0.83
N GLU A 330 9.67 9.61 1.45
CA GLU A 330 10.01 10.84 2.18
C GLU A 330 10.96 10.56 3.35
N ALA A 331 10.71 9.50 4.11
CA ALA A 331 11.58 9.10 5.21
C ALA A 331 12.97 8.64 4.72
N VAL A 332 13.04 7.92 3.59
CA VAL A 332 14.32 7.56 2.95
C VAL A 332 15.06 8.82 2.47
N PHE A 333 14.36 9.74 1.81
CA PHE A 333 14.94 11.02 1.36
C PHE A 333 15.56 11.80 2.52
N PHE A 334 14.85 11.94 3.64
CA PHE A 334 15.40 12.64 4.80
C PHE A 334 16.52 11.90 5.51
N ALA A 335 16.49 10.56 5.54
CA ALA A 335 17.63 9.79 6.03
C ALA A 335 18.89 10.02 5.18
N ILE A 336 18.75 10.13 3.86
CA ILE A 336 19.84 10.51 2.97
C ILE A 336 20.37 11.91 3.29
N CYS A 337 19.50 12.91 3.39
CA CYS A 337 19.90 14.27 3.78
C CYS A 337 20.63 14.26 5.14
N MET A 338 20.16 13.46 6.10
CA MET A 338 20.78 13.35 7.42
C MET A 338 22.17 12.72 7.35
N LEU A 339 22.37 11.70 6.52
CA LEU A 339 23.69 11.10 6.32
C LEU A 339 24.67 12.05 5.62
N ILE A 340 24.19 12.85 4.67
CA ILE A 340 24.98 13.91 4.02
C ILE A 340 25.47 14.91 5.07
N GLU A 341 24.59 15.37 5.95
CA GLU A 341 24.96 16.32 7.00
C GLU A 341 25.80 15.71 8.11
N LYS A 342 25.46 14.51 8.59
CA LYS A 342 26.19 13.83 9.65
C LYS A 342 27.66 13.65 9.24
N ASN A 343 27.89 13.22 8.00
CA ASN A 343 29.22 12.96 7.46
C ASN A 343 29.88 14.20 6.85
N ASN A 344 29.27 15.39 6.98
CA ASN A 344 29.74 16.67 6.41
C ASN A 344 30.14 16.54 4.92
N LEU A 345 29.33 15.82 4.14
CA LEU A 345 29.64 15.58 2.73
C LEU A 345 29.53 16.89 1.93
N PRO A 346 30.51 17.22 1.09
CA PRO A 346 30.46 18.41 0.26
C PRO A 346 29.31 18.33 -0.76
N ALA A 347 28.75 19.47 -1.14
CA ALA A 347 27.71 19.58 -2.16
C ALA A 347 28.26 19.32 -3.59
N ARG A 348 28.72 18.10 -3.83
CA ARG A 348 29.25 17.61 -5.11
C ARG A 348 28.84 16.15 -5.33
N ASN A 349 28.56 15.81 -6.58
CA ASN A 349 28.28 14.44 -6.97
C ASN A 349 29.57 13.59 -7.10
N PRO A 350 29.49 12.27 -6.85
CA PRO A 350 28.42 11.60 -6.11
C PRO A 350 28.48 11.87 -4.60
N PHE A 351 27.34 11.72 -3.92
CA PHE A 351 27.25 11.69 -2.46
C PHE A 351 27.42 10.24 -1.94
N PRO A 352 28.51 9.91 -1.21
CA PRO A 352 28.70 8.61 -0.59
C PRO A 352 27.95 8.50 0.75
N VAL A 353 26.74 7.95 0.72
CA VAL A 353 25.80 7.94 1.86
C VAL A 353 25.83 6.65 2.69
N GLY A 354 26.90 5.86 2.57
CA GLY A 354 27.12 4.66 3.37
C GLY A 354 26.33 3.46 2.88
N SER A 355 25.89 2.60 3.80
CA SER A 355 25.19 1.34 3.45
C SER A 355 23.67 1.43 3.58
N ILE A 356 22.92 0.55 2.90
CA ILE A 356 21.46 0.46 3.10
C ILE A 356 21.08 0.16 4.56
N LYS A 357 21.93 -0.58 5.28
CA LYS A 357 21.74 -0.84 6.72
C LYS A 357 21.89 0.43 7.56
N GLU A 358 22.78 1.32 7.15
CA GLU A 358 22.98 2.62 7.79
C GLU A 358 21.78 3.52 7.55
N ILE A 359 21.26 3.57 6.33
CA ILE A 359 20.00 4.26 6.01
C ILE A 359 18.85 3.74 6.88
N ALA A 360 18.72 2.42 7.04
CA ALA A 360 17.71 1.82 7.91
C ALA A 360 17.84 2.29 9.38
N ARG A 361 19.08 2.31 9.90
CA ARG A 361 19.37 2.81 11.26
C ARG A 361 19.03 4.29 11.39
N THR A 362 19.40 5.13 10.43
CA THR A 362 19.05 6.55 10.39
C THR A 362 17.54 6.78 10.35
N MET A 363 16.77 5.88 9.73
CA MET A 363 15.30 5.92 9.73
C MET A 363 14.67 5.40 11.03
N GLY A 364 15.44 4.84 11.96
CA GLY A 364 14.94 4.20 13.18
C GLY A 364 14.19 2.90 12.91
N ILE A 365 14.55 2.15 11.85
CA ILE A 365 13.90 0.88 11.50
C ILE A 365 14.89 -0.29 11.49
N PRO A 366 14.46 -1.53 11.82
CA PRO A 366 15.32 -2.71 11.76
C PRO A 366 15.91 -2.97 10.37
N ASP A 367 17.15 -3.43 10.31
CA ASP A 367 17.88 -3.74 9.08
C ASP A 367 17.55 -5.12 8.49
N THR A 368 16.29 -5.53 8.61
CA THR A 368 15.77 -6.80 8.05
C THR A 368 15.82 -6.79 6.53
N GLY A 369 15.99 -7.95 5.89
CA GLY A 369 16.03 -8.07 4.42
C GLY A 369 14.82 -7.43 3.71
N LYS A 370 13.62 -7.50 4.33
CA LYS A 370 12.42 -6.80 3.85
C LYS A 370 12.59 -5.28 3.83
N ASN A 371 13.04 -4.69 4.95
CA ASN A 371 13.23 -3.23 5.06
C ASN A 371 14.35 -2.75 4.13
N LEU A 372 15.46 -3.49 4.06
CA LEU A 372 16.55 -3.17 3.13
C LEU A 372 16.09 -3.20 1.67
N SER A 373 15.25 -4.17 1.30
CA SER A 373 14.63 -4.23 -0.03
C SER A 373 13.71 -3.03 -0.31
N LEU A 374 12.91 -2.61 0.68
CA LEU A 374 12.04 -1.43 0.56
C LEU A 374 12.84 -0.14 0.38
N ILE A 375 13.94 0.04 1.11
CA ILE A 375 14.85 1.19 0.94
C ILE A 375 15.45 1.20 -0.46
N LYS A 376 15.95 0.05 -0.96
CA LYS A 376 16.46 -0.03 -2.35
C LYS A 376 15.41 0.36 -3.39
N LYS A 377 14.17 -0.13 -3.24
CA LYS A 377 13.05 0.25 -4.13
C LYS A 377 12.72 1.74 -4.04
N SER A 378 12.80 2.30 -2.84
CA SER A 378 12.58 3.72 -2.60
C SER A 378 13.63 4.59 -3.30
N LEU A 379 14.91 4.27 -3.13
CA LEU A 379 16.00 5.00 -3.79
C LEU A 379 15.86 4.97 -5.32
N LYS A 380 15.52 3.81 -5.90
CA LYS A 380 15.24 3.70 -7.33
C LYS A 380 14.03 4.53 -7.77
N ARG A 381 12.97 4.57 -6.96
CA ARG A 381 11.79 5.41 -7.24
C ARG A 381 12.11 6.91 -7.19
N LEU A 382 12.94 7.33 -6.25
CA LEU A 382 13.39 8.72 -6.12
C LEU A 382 14.31 9.15 -7.26
N VAL A 383 15.07 8.23 -7.85
CA VAL A 383 15.80 8.46 -9.10
C VAL A 383 14.85 8.53 -10.30
N ALA A 384 13.87 7.63 -10.37
CA ALA A 384 12.99 7.52 -11.53
C ALA A 384 11.91 8.62 -11.64
N VAL A 385 11.52 9.26 -10.53
CA VAL A 385 10.47 10.28 -10.54
C VAL A 385 10.86 11.46 -11.43
N THR A 386 9.96 11.86 -12.34
CA THR A 386 10.18 13.01 -13.24
C THR A 386 9.39 14.21 -12.75
N LEU A 387 10.04 15.36 -12.68
CA LEU A 387 9.50 16.61 -12.18
C LEU A 387 9.42 17.61 -13.32
N VAL A 388 8.26 18.24 -13.48
CA VAL A 388 8.05 19.31 -14.45
C VAL A 388 7.79 20.59 -13.69
N SER A 389 8.66 21.57 -13.88
CA SER A 389 8.48 22.93 -13.37
C SER A 389 8.07 23.83 -14.53
N ASP A 390 7.03 24.62 -14.32
CA ASP A 390 6.70 25.78 -15.12
C ASP A 390 6.57 26.98 -14.19
N HIS A 391 7.65 27.78 -14.13
CA HIS A 391 7.81 28.91 -13.23
C HIS A 391 7.53 28.60 -11.73
N THR A 392 7.80 27.37 -11.26
CA THR A 392 7.57 26.95 -9.87
C THR A 392 8.85 26.74 -9.06
N PHE A 393 9.74 25.87 -9.52
CA PHE A 393 10.97 25.51 -8.83
C PHE A 393 12.01 26.63 -8.93
N TYR A 394 12.48 27.12 -7.79
CA TYR A 394 13.49 28.17 -7.72
C TYR A 394 14.90 27.58 -7.81
N ASN A 395 15.70 28.09 -8.74
CA ASN A 395 17.13 27.82 -8.85
C ASN A 395 17.89 29.02 -8.28
N ALA A 396 18.64 28.79 -7.20
CA ALA A 396 19.33 29.84 -6.45
C ALA A 396 20.57 30.40 -7.15
N GLU A 397 21.24 29.59 -7.97
CA GLU A 397 22.37 30.03 -8.79
C GLU A 397 21.89 31.02 -9.86
N LYS A 398 20.84 30.65 -10.60
CA LYS A 398 20.23 31.50 -11.63
C LYS A 398 19.35 32.62 -11.06
N LYS A 399 19.08 32.59 -9.75
CA LYS A 399 18.18 33.51 -9.03
C LYS A 399 16.78 33.65 -9.66
N GLN A 400 16.26 32.57 -10.24
CA GLN A 400 14.97 32.58 -10.93
C GLN A 400 14.22 31.27 -10.75
N ARG A 401 12.91 31.30 -11.03
CA ARG A 401 12.12 30.08 -11.16
C ARG A 401 12.28 29.52 -12.55
N VAL A 402 12.51 28.22 -12.67
CA VAL A 402 12.82 27.57 -13.94
C VAL A 402 11.55 27.00 -14.58
N THR A 403 11.53 26.99 -15.91
CA THR A 403 10.64 26.13 -16.69
C THR A 403 11.49 25.03 -17.28
N ASP A 404 11.36 23.82 -16.73
CA ASP A 404 12.31 22.72 -16.95
C ASP A 404 11.69 21.36 -16.60
N VAL A 405 12.27 20.29 -17.13
CA VAL A 405 11.93 18.90 -16.81
C VAL A 405 13.17 18.19 -16.29
N PHE A 406 13.11 17.70 -15.06
CA PHE A 406 14.29 17.16 -14.37
C PHE A 406 13.91 16.08 -13.35
N HIS A 407 14.92 15.37 -12.84
CA HIS A 407 14.77 14.41 -11.76
C HIS A 407 15.20 15.01 -10.43
N LEU A 408 14.77 14.42 -9.31
CA LEU A 408 15.35 14.77 -8.02
C LEU A 408 16.81 14.30 -7.94
N TRP A 409 17.04 13.05 -8.34
CA TRP A 409 18.34 12.40 -8.42
C TRP A 409 18.49 11.74 -9.79
N ASP A 410 19.67 11.83 -10.38
CA ASP A 410 19.94 11.28 -11.71
C ASP A 410 20.38 9.81 -11.67
N ARG A 411 21.02 9.38 -10.57
CA ARG A 411 21.58 8.03 -10.46
C ARG A 411 21.72 7.58 -9.01
N VAL A 412 21.58 6.26 -8.80
CA VAL A 412 22.03 5.57 -7.60
C VAL A 412 22.88 4.35 -7.98
N VAL A 413 23.98 4.13 -7.27
CA VAL A 413 24.79 2.90 -7.33
C VAL A 413 24.89 2.35 -5.91
N PHE A 414 24.54 1.09 -5.70
CA PHE A 414 24.56 0.52 -4.36
C PHE A 414 25.96 0.01 -3.98
N LYS A 415 26.30 0.10 -2.69
CA LYS A 415 27.54 -0.49 -2.16
C LYS A 415 27.69 -1.95 -2.61
N GLY A 416 28.83 -2.27 -3.19
CA GLY A 416 29.18 -3.59 -3.72
C GLY A 416 28.78 -3.83 -5.19
N GLU A 417 28.02 -2.93 -5.81
CA GLU A 417 27.74 -2.98 -7.25
C GLU A 417 28.90 -2.40 -8.06
N GLU A 418 29.00 -2.79 -9.33
CA GLU A 418 30.02 -2.30 -10.24
C GLU A 418 29.81 -0.80 -10.53
N LEU A 419 30.84 -0.01 -10.29
CA LEU A 419 30.87 1.43 -10.53
C LEU A 419 31.51 1.73 -11.89
N ASP A 420 32.69 1.15 -12.11
CA ASP A 420 33.51 1.19 -13.33
C ASP A 420 34.10 -0.21 -13.56
N LYS A 421 34.69 -0.44 -14.74
CA LYS A 421 35.34 -1.73 -15.07
C LYS A 421 36.25 -2.19 -13.93
N ASN A 422 35.92 -3.35 -13.34
CA ASN A 422 36.65 -3.98 -12.23
C ASN A 422 36.69 -3.19 -10.91
N LYS A 423 35.87 -2.15 -10.73
CA LYS A 423 35.74 -1.40 -9.47
C LYS A 423 34.32 -1.47 -8.94
N LYS A 424 34.18 -1.87 -7.67
CA LYS A 424 32.90 -1.87 -6.96
C LYS A 424 32.77 -0.63 -6.08
N ALA A 425 31.55 -0.12 -5.94
CA ALA A 425 31.28 0.98 -5.02
C ALA A 425 31.50 0.54 -3.56
N ASP A 426 32.30 1.28 -2.82
CA ASP A 426 32.59 1.08 -1.38
C ASP A 426 31.47 1.64 -0.48
N SER A 427 30.60 2.46 -1.06
CA SER A 427 29.47 3.15 -0.46
C SER A 427 28.27 3.13 -1.41
N THR A 428 27.07 3.43 -0.90
CA THR A 428 25.92 3.74 -1.75
C THR A 428 26.11 5.17 -2.26
N LEU A 429 26.15 5.34 -3.56
CA LEU A 429 26.45 6.60 -4.23
C LEU A 429 25.17 7.17 -4.83
N ILE A 430 24.87 8.44 -4.54
CA ILE A 430 23.73 9.16 -5.09
C ILE A 430 24.23 10.35 -5.92
N TRP A 431 23.72 10.50 -7.14
CA TRP A 431 23.91 11.69 -7.96
C TRP A 431 22.64 12.53 -7.90
N MET A 432 22.72 13.73 -7.34
CA MET A 432 21.64 14.72 -7.41
C MET A 432 21.61 15.36 -8.79
N SER A 433 20.43 15.72 -9.28
CA SER A 433 20.36 16.51 -10.52
C SER A 433 21.00 17.89 -10.33
N GLU A 434 21.55 18.44 -11.41
CA GLU A 434 22.31 19.70 -11.34
C GLU A 434 21.46 20.85 -10.76
N VAL A 435 20.18 20.93 -11.12
CA VAL A 435 19.27 21.97 -10.62
C VAL A 435 19.04 21.90 -9.10
N VAL A 436 18.99 20.69 -8.54
CA VAL A 436 18.88 20.47 -7.08
C VAL A 436 20.25 20.72 -6.43
N LEU A 437 21.33 20.21 -7.02
CA LEU A 437 22.69 20.39 -6.52
C LEU A 437 23.08 21.86 -6.43
N ASN A 438 22.66 22.69 -7.38
CA ASN A 438 22.91 24.13 -7.37
C ASN A 438 22.26 24.83 -6.17
N ASN A 439 21.09 24.37 -5.72
CA ASN A 439 20.48 24.90 -4.50
C ASN A 439 21.24 24.48 -3.24
N PHE A 440 21.76 23.25 -3.18
CA PHE A 440 22.64 22.82 -2.08
C PHE A 440 23.92 23.66 -2.03
N ARG A 441 24.60 23.85 -3.18
CA ARG A 441 25.81 24.69 -3.28
C ARG A 441 25.57 26.14 -2.84
N ASN A 442 24.41 26.70 -3.19
CA ASN A 442 24.01 28.07 -2.85
C ASN A 442 23.27 28.19 -1.50
N LYS A 443 23.24 27.13 -0.68
CA LYS A 443 22.58 27.09 0.64
C LYS A 443 21.10 27.51 0.60
N TYR A 444 20.41 27.26 -0.51
CA TYR A 444 18.97 27.46 -0.62
C TYR A 444 18.22 26.27 -0.01
N LEU A 445 18.34 26.14 1.31
CA LEU A 445 17.87 25.00 2.07
C LEU A 445 16.81 25.42 3.10
N SER A 446 15.90 24.50 3.40
CA SER A 446 15.01 24.56 4.56
C SER A 446 15.52 23.61 5.62
N HIS A 447 15.02 23.72 6.85
CA HIS A 447 15.43 22.87 7.96
C HIS A 447 14.24 22.23 8.68
N LEU A 448 14.50 21.15 9.42
CA LEU A 448 13.54 20.49 10.29
C LEU A 448 14.23 19.84 11.48
N ASN A 449 13.51 19.64 12.59
CA ASN A 449 14.01 18.81 13.68
C ASN A 449 13.80 17.33 13.35
N TYR A 450 14.89 16.61 13.10
CA TYR A 450 14.87 15.25 12.59
C TYR A 450 14.36 14.26 13.62
N GLU A 451 14.79 14.42 14.87
CA GLU A 451 14.36 13.61 16.01
C GLU A 451 12.82 13.65 16.19
N LYS A 452 12.25 14.87 16.19
CA LYS A 452 10.80 15.06 16.22
C LYS A 452 10.13 14.42 15.00
N TYR A 453 10.67 14.62 13.80
CA TYR A 453 10.13 14.03 12.57
C TYR A 453 10.07 12.50 12.63
N ILE A 454 11.17 11.81 12.99
CA ILE A 454 11.20 10.34 13.04
C ILE A 454 10.34 9.80 14.20
N SER A 455 10.15 10.58 15.27
CA SER A 455 9.31 10.21 16.41
C SER A 455 7.80 10.17 16.08
N LEU A 456 7.38 10.84 15.00
CA LEU A 456 6.01 10.80 14.50
C LEU A 456 5.76 9.46 13.79
N LYS A 457 4.64 8.83 14.12
CA LYS A 457 4.24 7.51 13.64
C LYS A 457 3.31 7.63 12.43
N THR A 458 2.39 8.60 12.44
CA THR A 458 1.51 8.79 11.28
C THR A 458 2.22 9.56 10.18
N TYR A 459 2.12 9.04 8.95
CA TYR A 459 2.68 9.71 7.78
C TYR A 459 2.09 11.11 7.55
N ILE A 460 0.79 11.29 7.83
CA ILE A 460 0.17 12.62 7.71
C ILE A 460 0.74 13.58 8.76
N ALA A 461 0.99 13.16 10.00
CA ALA A 461 1.64 14.04 10.98
C ALA A 461 3.06 14.42 10.54
N ARG A 462 3.85 13.47 10.00
CA ARG A 462 5.18 13.76 9.42
C ARG A 462 5.11 14.81 8.31
N GLY A 463 4.18 14.63 7.38
CA GLY A 463 3.96 15.59 6.30
C GLY A 463 3.51 16.96 6.80
N ILE A 464 2.57 17.01 7.76
CA ILE A 464 2.14 18.27 8.39
C ILE A 464 3.35 18.93 9.05
N PHE A 465 4.10 18.18 9.85
CA PHE A 465 5.30 18.67 10.54
C PHE A 465 6.30 19.29 9.57
N ARG A 466 6.63 18.62 8.46
CA ARG A 466 7.49 19.16 7.40
C ARG A 466 6.99 20.51 6.86
N ILE A 467 5.68 20.66 6.68
CA ILE A 467 5.05 21.88 6.13
C ILE A 467 4.95 23.01 7.16
N ILE A 468 4.80 22.70 8.45
CA ILE A 468 4.59 23.73 9.47
C ILE A 468 5.89 24.14 10.17
N TYR A 469 6.82 23.22 10.38
CA TYR A 469 7.97 23.42 11.27
C TYR A 469 8.83 24.64 10.91
N PRO A 470 9.26 24.85 9.65
CA PRO A 470 10.13 25.98 9.30
C PRO A 470 9.51 27.37 9.60
N ILE A 471 8.17 27.47 9.58
CA ILE A 471 7.44 28.70 9.90
C ILE A 471 7.17 28.76 11.41
N LEU A 472 6.69 27.65 11.97
CA LEU A 472 6.32 27.53 13.37
C LEU A 472 7.48 27.82 14.32
N GLU A 473 8.69 27.36 14.00
CA GLU A 473 9.89 27.63 14.80
C GLU A 473 10.28 29.12 14.80
N ARG A 474 10.04 29.83 13.70
CA ARG A 474 10.37 31.26 13.56
C ARG A 474 9.30 32.17 14.17
N GLU A 475 8.04 31.87 13.94
CA GLU A 475 6.91 32.77 14.23
C GLU A 475 6.08 32.35 15.44
N GLY A 476 6.33 31.15 15.99
CA GLY A 476 5.53 30.57 17.08
C GLY A 476 4.11 30.14 16.67
N LYS A 477 3.68 30.49 15.44
CA LYS A 477 2.35 30.21 14.91
C LYS A 477 2.40 30.07 13.40
N VAL A 478 1.57 29.19 12.84
CA VAL A 478 1.33 29.11 11.39
C VAL A 478 -0.15 28.87 11.12
N THR A 479 -0.69 29.57 10.12
CA THR A 479 -2.07 29.38 9.66
C THR A 479 -2.06 28.99 8.19
N ILE A 480 -2.72 27.88 7.86
CA ILE A 480 -2.79 27.34 6.50
C ILE A 480 -4.22 26.94 6.17
N LYS A 481 -4.64 27.12 4.91
CA LYS A 481 -5.94 26.60 4.44
C LYS A 481 -5.89 25.08 4.34
N TYR A 482 -7.00 24.41 4.63
CA TYR A 482 -7.10 22.96 4.47
C TYR A 482 -6.82 22.53 3.03
N SER A 483 -7.35 23.24 2.02
CA SER A 483 -7.02 22.97 0.62
C SER A 483 -5.52 23.05 0.31
N THR A 484 -4.82 24.06 0.83
CA THR A 484 -3.38 24.18 0.63
C THR A 484 -2.62 23.05 1.31
N LEU A 485 -3.01 22.65 2.52
CA LEU A 485 -2.42 21.49 3.19
C LEU A 485 -2.66 20.19 2.40
N GLN A 486 -3.90 20.00 1.93
CA GLN A 486 -4.28 18.86 1.11
C GLN A 486 -3.51 18.81 -0.20
N GLN A 487 -3.32 19.94 -0.88
CA GLN A 487 -2.53 20.02 -2.12
C GLN A 487 -1.04 19.71 -1.89
N ARG A 488 -0.47 20.16 -0.78
CA ARG A 488 0.96 19.92 -0.46
C ARG A 488 1.25 18.49 0.00
N LEU A 489 0.29 17.83 0.63
CA LEU A 489 0.42 16.44 1.09
C LEU A 489 -0.21 15.43 0.14
N LEU A 490 -1.05 15.88 -0.79
CA LEU A 490 -1.76 15.05 -1.76
C LEU A 490 -2.53 13.91 -1.09
N PHE A 491 -3.25 14.19 0.02
CA PHE A 491 -4.20 13.24 0.62
C PHE A 491 -5.63 13.47 0.10
N ASN A 492 -6.59 12.61 0.45
CA ASN A 492 -7.98 12.73 -0.02
C ASN A 492 -8.66 14.02 0.50
N ARG A 493 -9.23 14.84 -0.38
CA ARG A 493 -9.97 16.03 0.03
C ARG A 493 -11.33 15.67 0.62
N GLU A 494 -11.62 16.20 1.80
CA GLU A 494 -12.94 16.14 2.43
C GLU A 494 -13.72 17.44 2.18
N ASN A 495 -15.04 17.32 2.03
CA ASN A 495 -15.93 18.44 1.72
C ASN A 495 -16.83 18.83 2.91
N GLN A 496 -16.58 18.30 4.11
CA GLN A 496 -17.35 18.63 5.30
C GLN A 496 -16.41 18.89 6.47
N ILE A 497 -16.67 19.94 7.25
CA ILE A 497 -15.81 20.33 8.37
C ILE A 497 -15.68 19.19 9.40
N SER A 498 -16.76 18.45 9.67
CA SER A 498 -16.73 17.27 10.55
C SER A 498 -15.79 16.17 10.02
N LYS A 499 -15.80 15.93 8.71
CA LYS A 499 -14.91 14.96 8.05
C LYS A 499 -13.47 15.43 8.00
N ILE A 500 -13.23 16.73 7.80
CA ILE A 500 -11.89 17.34 7.90
C ILE A 500 -11.33 17.13 9.32
N LYS A 501 -12.12 17.43 10.35
CA LYS A 501 -11.76 17.21 11.76
C LYS A 501 -11.44 15.73 12.01
N GLN A 502 -12.30 14.81 11.57
CA GLN A 502 -12.10 13.37 11.70
C GLN A 502 -10.83 12.89 10.97
N GLN A 503 -10.57 13.38 9.76
CA GLN A 503 -9.40 13.00 8.97
C GLN A 503 -8.08 13.46 9.63
N LEU A 504 -8.10 14.62 10.28
CA LEU A 504 -6.92 15.23 10.91
C LEU A 504 -6.79 14.95 12.41
N GLU A 505 -7.79 14.30 13.02
CA GLU A 505 -7.83 14.05 14.47
C GLU A 505 -6.60 13.31 14.97
N GLN A 506 -6.29 12.14 14.39
CA GLN A 506 -5.14 11.33 14.77
C GLN A 506 -3.80 12.07 14.58
N PRO A 507 -3.47 12.65 13.41
CA PRO A 507 -2.21 13.36 13.25
C PRO A 507 -2.12 14.63 14.12
N HIS A 508 -3.22 15.34 14.36
CA HIS A 508 -3.25 16.50 15.25
C HIS A 508 -3.04 16.12 16.72
N ALA A 509 -3.66 15.03 17.17
CA ALA A 509 -3.42 14.48 18.50
C ALA A 509 -1.95 14.10 18.67
N GLU A 510 -1.36 13.46 17.66
CA GLU A 510 0.04 13.07 17.68
C GLU A 510 1.00 14.26 17.77
N LEU A 511 0.79 15.31 16.98
CA LEU A 511 1.61 16.53 17.04
C LEU A 511 1.54 17.20 18.43
N LYS A 512 0.35 17.22 19.05
CA LYS A 512 0.18 17.74 20.43
C LYS A 512 0.90 16.87 21.46
N ASN A 513 0.68 15.56 21.41
CA ASN A 513 1.27 14.60 22.37
C ASN A 513 2.80 14.59 22.32
N LYS A 514 3.39 14.93 21.17
CA LYS A 514 4.84 15.06 20.99
C LYS A 514 5.39 16.46 21.34
N GLY A 515 4.56 17.38 21.85
CA GLY A 515 4.99 18.74 22.20
C GLY A 515 5.51 19.53 20.98
N ILE A 516 4.99 19.22 19.79
CA ILE A 516 5.34 19.95 18.57
C ILE A 516 4.49 21.22 18.45
N VAL A 517 3.24 21.14 18.90
CA VAL A 517 2.29 22.26 18.96
C VAL A 517 1.52 22.15 20.27
N ASN A 518 1.26 23.29 20.91
CA ASN A 518 0.44 23.37 22.12
C ASN A 518 -1.05 23.54 21.78
N LYS A 519 -1.35 24.23 20.67
CA LYS A 519 -2.73 24.51 20.25
C LYS A 519 -2.92 24.31 18.76
N ILE A 520 -4.05 23.70 18.41
CA ILE A 520 -4.53 23.59 17.03
C ILE A 520 -5.96 24.10 16.97
N LYS A 521 -6.24 25.05 16.08
CA LYS A 521 -7.58 25.62 15.87
C LYS A 521 -7.99 25.44 14.41
N ILE A 522 -9.20 24.90 14.19
CA ILE A 522 -9.80 24.80 12.85
C ILE A 522 -10.99 25.77 12.81
N THR A 523 -10.90 26.80 11.99
CA THR A 523 -11.93 27.85 11.87
C THR A 523 -12.48 27.90 10.45
N PRO A 524 -13.81 27.95 10.25
CA PRO A 524 -14.41 28.22 8.94
C PRO A 524 -13.90 29.54 8.36
N ILE A 525 -13.89 29.64 7.03
CA ILE A 525 -13.68 30.92 6.33
C ILE A 525 -15.06 31.49 6.02
N GLU A 526 -15.44 32.57 6.70
CA GLU A 526 -16.64 33.34 6.35
C GLU A 526 -16.47 33.89 4.93
N ASP A 527 -17.52 33.78 4.10
CA ASP A 527 -17.59 34.22 2.68
C ASP A 527 -16.93 33.35 1.58
N LYS A 528 -16.50 32.10 1.88
CA LYS A 528 -16.17 31.13 0.81
C LYS A 528 -16.92 29.82 1.00
N THR A 529 -17.10 29.10 -0.13
CA THR A 529 -17.76 27.78 -0.26
C THR A 529 -17.79 26.97 1.04
N PRO A 530 -18.90 26.29 1.40
CA PRO A 530 -19.21 25.74 2.74
C PRO A 530 -18.26 24.67 3.32
N THR A 531 -17.05 24.52 2.78
CA THR A 531 -16.12 23.40 3.00
C THR A 531 -14.68 23.83 3.25
N GLU A 532 -14.32 25.13 3.17
CA GLU A 532 -12.95 25.59 3.39
C GLU A 532 -12.72 26.08 4.83
N VAL A 533 -11.57 25.73 5.40
CA VAL A 533 -11.21 26.09 6.79
C VAL A 533 -9.76 26.57 6.87
N PHE A 534 -9.48 27.49 7.78
CA PHE A 534 -8.13 27.74 8.27
C PHE A 534 -7.78 26.75 9.37
N ILE A 535 -6.55 26.25 9.31
CA ILE A 535 -5.94 25.44 10.36
C ILE A 535 -4.77 26.23 10.92
N THR A 536 -4.87 26.61 12.18
CA THR A 536 -3.84 27.34 12.91
C THR A 536 -3.14 26.39 13.88
N TYR A 537 -1.82 26.33 13.79
CA TYR A 537 -0.92 25.60 14.68
C TYR A 537 -0.11 26.62 15.49
N SER A 538 0.03 26.42 16.80
CA SER A 538 0.82 27.31 17.69
C SER A 538 1.58 26.51 18.74
N ILE A 539 2.82 26.93 19.02
CA ILE A 539 3.60 26.48 20.18
C ILE A 539 3.28 27.30 21.42
#